data_AF-C6Y180-F1
#
_entry.id   AF-C6Y180-F1
#
_cell.length_a   1.000
_cell.length_b   1.000
_cell.length_c   1.000
_cell.angle_alpha   90.00
_cell.angle_beta   90.00
_cell.angle_gamma   90.00
#
_symmetry.space_group_name_H-M   'P 1'
#
loop_
_entity.id
_entity.type
_entity.pdbx_description
1 polymer ?
#
loop_
_entity_poly.entity_id
_entity_poly.type
_entity_poly.pdbx_seq_one_letter_code
_entity_poly.pdbx_strand_id
1 'polypeptide(L)'
;MKSKNILIGCLVTVAIGLTSCKKDSENIFNMFTDVSVTYNALSPLSVTDYKLVNDGDMINIDYTITSANEDMYSITFERSVGSSSTQTRTTTAITDEGQRRQISGQFSLKMQRDGKTSFRVYPLNKLGYFMGDGGKTITVEVSPSYIHTVNRRVYFPDTATRVAPSFYSIKRSESFSYSNGQANAADIDFGLYRRMNVNPTTGAITYTYNIYALDANPNPLTVYDVSTWVKRPTKFSAPVTGGTNIYRNTIGSSSIIEEEAKKRTINLTQTTTNFVAGSIVFFLTPEGKYGVLHINSITKDLDGKPYIDISIKTQR
;
A
#
# COMPACT_ATOMS: atom_id res chain seq x y z
N MET A 1 65.74 -47.51 -37.02
CA MET A 1 65.90 -46.36 -36.09
C MET A 1 64.92 -45.23 -36.46
N LYS A 2 63.64 -45.24 -36.03
CA LYS A 2 62.71 -44.08 -36.17
C LYS A 2 61.53 -44.06 -35.17
N SER A 3 61.60 -44.72 -34.01
CA SER A 3 60.47 -44.78 -33.05
C SER A 3 60.67 -44.00 -31.74
N LYS A 4 61.90 -43.55 -31.42
CA LYS A 4 62.18 -42.86 -30.15
C LYS A 4 61.87 -41.35 -30.14
N ASN A 5 61.78 -40.69 -31.30
CA ASN A 5 61.58 -39.23 -31.37
C ASN A 5 60.09 -38.81 -31.40
N ILE A 6 59.16 -39.75 -31.65
CA ILE A 6 57.72 -39.45 -31.67
C ILE A 6 57.15 -39.51 -30.24
N LEU A 7 57.71 -40.35 -29.37
CA LEU A 7 57.22 -40.52 -28.00
C LEU A 7 57.51 -39.30 -27.11
N ILE A 8 58.65 -38.62 -27.33
CA ILE A 8 59.03 -37.41 -26.58
C ILE A 8 58.20 -36.19 -27.04
N GLY A 9 57.86 -36.11 -28.33
CA GLY A 9 57.01 -35.04 -28.87
C GLY A 9 55.55 -35.09 -28.37
N CYS A 10 55.01 -36.28 -28.13
CA CYS A 10 53.66 -36.45 -27.57
C CYS A 10 53.60 -36.20 -26.05
N LEU A 11 54.70 -36.40 -25.32
CA LEU A 11 54.74 -36.15 -23.87
C LEU A 11 54.80 -34.67 -23.52
N VAL A 12 55.43 -33.83 -24.36
CA VAL A 12 55.52 -32.38 -24.15
C VAL A 12 54.21 -31.66 -24.50
N THR A 13 53.45 -32.14 -25.48
CA THR A 13 52.13 -31.57 -25.84
C THR A 13 51.03 -31.92 -24.83
N VAL A 14 51.11 -33.07 -24.16
CA VAL A 14 50.16 -33.43 -23.08
C VAL A 14 50.46 -32.65 -21.78
N ALA A 15 51.73 -32.33 -21.50
CA ALA A 15 52.10 -31.56 -20.30
C ALA A 15 51.65 -30.08 -20.36
N ILE A 16 51.55 -29.48 -21.55
CA ILE A 16 51.09 -28.09 -21.73
C ILE A 16 49.54 -27.99 -21.67
N GLY A 17 48.81 -29.09 -21.89
CA GLY A 17 47.35 -29.15 -21.78
C GLY A 17 46.82 -29.23 -20.34
N LEU A 18 47.67 -29.56 -19.36
CA LEU A 18 47.29 -29.73 -17.96
C LEU A 18 47.52 -28.49 -17.09
N THR A 19 48.14 -27.44 -17.61
CA THR A 19 48.03 -26.09 -17.05
C THR A 19 46.73 -25.45 -17.53
N SER A 20 45.60 -26.12 -17.25
CA SER A 20 44.32 -25.44 -17.24
C SER A 20 44.38 -24.46 -16.08
N CYS A 21 44.62 -23.18 -16.39
CA CYS A 21 44.21 -22.11 -15.49
C CYS A 21 42.72 -22.34 -15.25
N LYS A 22 42.39 -22.87 -14.07
CA LYS A 22 41.02 -22.88 -13.59
C LYS A 22 40.62 -21.41 -13.50
N LYS A 23 39.98 -20.90 -14.54
CA LYS A 23 39.28 -19.63 -14.47
C LYS A 23 38.11 -19.92 -13.54
N ASP A 24 38.31 -19.71 -12.25
CA ASP A 24 37.21 -19.66 -11.30
C ASP A 24 36.28 -18.58 -11.84
N SER A 25 35.17 -19.01 -12.43
CA SER A 25 34.10 -18.12 -12.83
C SER A 25 33.62 -17.40 -11.57
N GLU A 26 33.59 -16.07 -11.61
CA GLU A 26 33.01 -15.27 -10.55
C GLU A 26 31.62 -15.81 -10.22
N ASN A 27 31.46 -16.27 -8.99
CA ASN A 27 30.16 -16.61 -8.44
C ASN A 27 29.54 -15.33 -7.88
N ILE A 28 28.21 -15.20 -7.94
CA ILE A 28 27.46 -14.06 -7.37
C ILE A 28 27.80 -13.77 -5.90
N PHE A 29 28.26 -14.78 -5.16
CA PHE A 29 28.68 -14.62 -3.77
C PHE A 29 30.09 -14.01 -3.59
N ASN A 30 30.93 -14.04 -4.63
CA ASN A 30 32.33 -13.62 -4.56
C ASN A 30 32.67 -12.47 -5.52
N MET A 31 31.74 -12.06 -6.38
CA MET A 31 31.97 -11.04 -7.42
C MET A 31 32.07 -9.60 -6.90
N PHE A 32 31.63 -9.32 -5.66
CA PHE A 32 31.60 -7.96 -5.09
C PHE A 32 32.37 -7.85 -3.77
N THR A 33 33.55 -8.48 -3.68
CA THR A 33 34.39 -8.44 -2.47
C THR A 33 35.05 -7.07 -2.25
N ASP A 34 35.08 -6.22 -3.27
CA ASP A 34 35.76 -4.92 -3.24
C ASP A 34 34.91 -3.79 -2.68
N VAL A 35 33.61 -4.01 -2.46
CA VAL A 35 32.68 -3.01 -1.91
C VAL A 35 32.19 -3.42 -0.53
N SER A 36 32.36 -2.54 0.45
CA SER A 36 31.82 -2.69 1.80
C SER A 36 30.80 -1.61 2.08
N VAL A 37 29.67 -1.99 2.67
CA VAL A 37 28.61 -1.10 3.13
C VAL A 37 28.45 -1.24 4.64
N THR A 38 28.53 -0.12 5.34
CA THR A 38 28.31 -0.04 6.79
C THR A 38 27.17 0.92 7.07
N TYR A 39 26.17 0.45 7.83
CA TYR A 39 25.11 1.31 8.34
C TYR A 39 25.47 1.81 9.73
N ASN A 40 25.37 3.12 9.94
CA ASN A 40 25.86 3.80 11.13
C ASN A 40 24.70 4.20 12.05
N ALA A 41 24.92 4.20 13.36
CA ALA A 41 23.96 4.67 14.35
C ALA A 41 24.30 6.10 14.80
N LEU A 42 24.20 7.06 13.88
CA LEU A 42 24.57 8.46 14.15
C LEU A 42 23.50 9.23 14.94
N SER A 43 22.28 8.69 15.01
CA SER A 43 21.14 9.29 15.71
C SER A 43 20.20 8.22 16.26
N PRO A 44 19.31 8.56 17.21
CA PRO A 44 18.23 7.65 17.65
C PRO A 44 17.27 7.24 16.53
N LEU A 45 17.19 8.02 15.45
CA LEU A 45 16.36 7.73 14.28
C LEU A 45 17.03 6.76 13.29
N SER A 46 18.34 6.54 13.44
CA SER A 46 19.12 5.70 12.55
C SER A 46 18.63 4.24 12.56
N VAL A 47 18.73 3.59 11.40
CA VAL A 47 18.40 2.17 11.18
C VAL A 47 19.64 1.47 10.67
N THR A 48 20.16 0.51 11.42
CA THR A 48 21.36 -0.26 11.04
C THR A 48 21.06 -1.68 10.60
N ASP A 49 19.89 -2.21 10.95
CA ASP A 49 19.41 -3.54 10.57
C ASP A 49 17.87 -3.55 10.60
N TYR A 50 17.26 -4.23 11.59
CA TYR A 50 15.82 -4.20 11.81
C TYR A 50 15.40 -3.05 12.73
N LYS A 51 14.30 -2.37 12.39
CA LYS A 51 13.64 -1.43 13.30
C LYS A 51 12.13 -1.46 13.15
N LEU A 52 11.42 -1.56 14.27
CA LEU A 52 9.98 -1.35 14.36
C LEU A 52 9.71 0.13 14.64
N VAL A 53 8.81 0.74 13.87
CA VAL A 53 8.42 2.14 14.01
C VAL A 53 6.90 2.30 13.92
N ASN A 54 6.41 3.49 14.23
CA ASN A 54 5.01 3.86 14.02
C ASN A 54 4.82 4.51 12.65
N ASP A 55 3.57 4.54 12.20
CA ASP A 55 3.19 5.29 11.02
C ASP A 55 3.45 6.78 11.21
N GLY A 56 4.11 7.38 10.23
CA GLY A 56 4.52 8.76 10.22
C GLY A 56 5.88 9.04 10.85
N ASP A 57 6.53 8.05 11.47
CA ASP A 57 7.86 8.23 12.05
C ASP A 57 8.90 8.55 10.97
N MET A 58 9.83 9.45 11.30
CA MET A 58 11.01 9.70 10.49
C MET A 58 12.10 8.68 10.83
N ILE A 59 12.76 8.14 9.81
CA ILE A 59 13.94 7.29 9.98
C ILE A 59 15.10 7.82 9.15
N ASN A 60 16.30 7.50 9.61
CA ASN A 60 17.54 7.82 8.92
C ASN A 60 18.29 6.53 8.55
N ILE A 61 18.78 6.47 7.33
CA ILE A 61 19.65 5.40 6.86
C ILE A 61 21.00 6.05 6.62
N ASP A 62 21.82 6.02 7.67
CA ASP A 62 23.18 6.54 7.64
C ASP A 62 24.09 5.43 7.14
N TYR A 63 24.88 5.71 6.12
CA TYR A 63 25.73 4.72 5.49
C TYR A 63 27.13 5.25 5.24
N THR A 64 28.08 4.32 5.17
CA THR A 64 29.42 4.51 4.62
C THR A 64 29.67 3.40 3.62
N ILE A 65 30.07 3.76 2.41
CA ILE A 65 30.48 2.81 1.38
C ILE A 65 31.94 3.03 1.07
N THR A 66 32.71 1.94 1.02
CA THR A 66 34.11 1.94 0.58
C THR A 66 34.28 1.01 -0.60
N SER A 67 35.07 1.42 -1.59
CA SER A 67 35.50 0.55 -2.69
C SER A 67 37.03 0.47 -2.76
N ALA A 68 37.57 -0.75 -2.73
CA ALA A 68 39.01 -0.99 -2.74
C ALA A 68 39.63 -0.75 -4.13
N ASN A 69 38.97 -1.23 -5.19
CA ASN A 69 39.61 -1.39 -6.51
C ASN A 69 39.01 -0.54 -7.63
N GLU A 70 37.73 -0.12 -7.53
CA GLU A 70 37.07 0.70 -8.54
C GLU A 70 36.49 2.02 -8.00
N ASP A 71 36.47 3.06 -8.82
CA ASP A 71 35.87 4.35 -8.49
C ASP A 71 34.33 4.25 -8.53
N MET A 72 33.67 4.67 -7.46
CA MET A 72 32.23 4.87 -7.42
C MET A 72 31.88 6.21 -8.10
N TYR A 73 30.87 6.22 -8.97
CA TYR A 73 30.40 7.43 -9.66
C TYR A 73 29.01 7.88 -9.23
N SER A 74 28.20 6.98 -8.66
CA SER A 74 26.92 7.32 -8.07
C SER A 74 26.52 6.34 -6.98
N ILE A 75 25.66 6.78 -6.06
CA ILE A 75 25.07 5.94 -5.03
C ILE A 75 23.58 5.79 -5.30
N THR A 76 23.08 4.57 -5.25
CA THR A 76 21.67 4.26 -5.38
C THR A 76 21.10 3.79 -4.05
N PHE A 77 20.01 4.44 -3.64
CA PHE A 77 19.13 4.01 -2.59
C PHE A 77 17.97 3.24 -3.20
N GLU A 78 17.79 1.97 -2.82
CA GLU A 78 16.73 1.11 -3.32
C GLU A 78 15.77 0.75 -2.19
N ARG A 79 14.47 0.96 -2.44
CA ARG A 79 13.38 0.59 -1.54
C ARG A 79 12.55 -0.54 -2.16
N SER A 80 12.33 -1.59 -1.38
CA SER A 80 11.48 -2.72 -1.72
C SER A 80 10.34 -2.86 -0.70
N VAL A 81 9.10 -2.98 -1.17
CA VAL A 81 7.91 -2.97 -0.31
C VAL A 81 7.13 -4.28 -0.45
N GLY A 82 7.15 -5.13 0.59
CA GLY A 82 6.43 -6.40 0.59
C GLY A 82 6.71 -7.27 -0.64
N SER A 83 5.66 -7.85 -1.23
CA SER A 83 5.72 -8.70 -2.44
C SER A 83 5.67 -7.92 -3.76
N SER A 84 5.81 -6.59 -3.73
CA SER A 84 5.86 -5.77 -4.94
C SER A 84 7.11 -6.09 -5.75
N SER A 85 6.95 -6.47 -7.02
CA SER A 85 8.07 -6.61 -7.96
C SER A 85 8.66 -5.26 -8.37
N THR A 86 7.99 -4.15 -8.05
CA THR A 86 8.48 -2.80 -8.36
C THR A 86 9.28 -2.25 -7.19
N GLN A 87 10.57 -2.04 -7.44
CA GLN A 87 11.51 -1.38 -6.54
C GLN A 87 11.57 0.11 -6.90
N THR A 88 11.64 0.99 -5.90
CA THR A 88 11.87 2.42 -6.13
C THR A 88 13.34 2.71 -5.89
N ARG A 89 13.97 3.43 -6.82
CA ARG A 89 15.39 3.79 -6.76
C ARG A 89 15.59 5.29 -6.82
N THR A 90 16.48 5.78 -5.98
CA THR A 90 16.98 7.16 -6.03
C THR A 90 18.49 7.10 -6.18
N THR A 91 19.01 7.58 -7.31
CA THR A 91 20.45 7.55 -7.62
C THR A 91 21.01 8.97 -7.59
N THR A 92 22.10 9.16 -6.85
CA THR A 92 22.77 10.45 -6.68
C THR A 92 24.21 10.34 -7.17
N ALA A 93 24.64 11.26 -8.04
CA ALA A 93 26.01 11.28 -8.53
C ALA A 93 27.02 11.71 -7.44
N ILE A 94 28.21 11.10 -7.46
CA ILE A 94 29.35 11.53 -6.64
C ILE A 94 30.13 12.56 -7.45
N THR A 95 30.00 13.83 -7.07
CA THR A 95 30.64 14.95 -7.78
C THR A 95 32.08 15.21 -7.32
N ASP A 96 32.40 14.91 -6.07
CA ASP A 96 33.75 15.04 -5.52
C ASP A 96 34.58 13.79 -5.86
N GLU A 97 35.62 13.96 -6.68
CA GLU A 97 36.50 12.88 -7.10
C GLU A 97 37.23 12.23 -5.91
N GLY A 98 37.53 13.00 -4.85
CA GLY A 98 38.18 12.50 -3.65
C GLY A 98 37.33 11.52 -2.84
N GLN A 99 36.01 11.50 -3.06
CA GLN A 99 35.06 10.64 -2.35
C GLN A 99 34.69 9.36 -3.12
N ARG A 100 35.22 9.17 -4.34
CA ARG A 100 34.86 8.02 -5.19
C ARG A 100 35.28 6.66 -4.63
N ARG A 101 36.19 6.62 -3.65
CA ARG A 101 36.60 5.38 -2.95
C ARG A 101 36.01 5.21 -1.57
N GLN A 102 35.51 6.29 -0.98
CA GLN A 102 34.88 6.28 0.32
C GLN A 102 33.91 7.45 0.41
N ILE A 103 32.63 7.14 0.63
CA ILE A 103 31.60 8.15 0.80
C ILE A 103 30.69 7.76 1.96
N SER A 104 30.29 8.75 2.75
CA SER A 104 29.24 8.60 3.75
C SER A 104 28.07 9.49 3.42
N GLY A 105 26.87 9.06 3.77
CA GLY A 105 25.66 9.82 3.53
C GLY A 105 24.53 9.40 4.46
N GLN A 106 23.45 10.17 4.39
CA GLN A 106 22.23 9.93 5.13
C GLN A 106 21.05 10.03 4.18
N PHE A 107 20.19 9.01 4.20
CA PHE A 107 18.89 9.07 3.55
C PHE A 107 17.79 9.13 4.60
N SER A 108 17.02 10.22 4.62
CA SER A 108 15.93 10.43 5.56
C SER A 108 14.59 10.17 4.88
N LEU A 109 13.70 9.43 5.52
CA LEU A 109 12.36 9.21 4.99
C LEU A 109 11.31 9.11 6.09
N LYS A 110 10.09 9.53 5.74
CA LYS A 110 8.90 9.33 6.56
C LYS A 110 8.30 7.95 6.25
N MET A 111 8.09 7.14 7.28
CA MET A 111 7.53 5.81 7.14
C MET A 111 6.00 5.88 7.11
N GLN A 112 5.41 5.68 5.93
CA GLN A 112 3.97 5.86 5.73
C GLN A 112 3.29 4.66 5.08
N ARG A 113 3.77 3.46 5.38
CA ARG A 113 3.18 2.22 4.87
C ARG A 113 3.37 1.09 5.87
N ASP A 114 2.26 0.52 6.32
CA ASP A 114 2.24 -0.59 7.27
C ASP A 114 2.98 -1.81 6.73
N GLY A 115 3.59 -2.56 7.65
CA GLY A 115 4.35 -3.77 7.35
C GLY A 115 5.81 -3.50 7.00
N LYS A 116 6.45 -4.52 6.41
CA LYS A 116 7.89 -4.52 6.17
C LYS A 116 8.28 -3.82 4.87
N THR A 117 9.25 -2.92 4.97
CA THR A 117 9.95 -2.31 3.85
C THR A 117 11.44 -2.60 4.02
N SER A 118 12.07 -3.09 2.95
CA SER A 118 13.50 -3.35 2.93
C SER A 118 14.24 -2.30 2.12
N PHE A 119 15.44 -1.94 2.55
CA PHE A 119 16.27 -0.98 1.85
C PHE A 119 17.68 -1.51 1.62
N ARG A 120 18.25 -1.11 0.49
CA ARG A 120 19.64 -1.37 0.12
C ARG A 120 20.28 -0.08 -0.35
N VAL A 121 21.57 0.06 -0.07
CA VAL A 121 22.39 1.15 -0.58
C VAL A 121 23.57 0.54 -1.30
N TYR A 122 23.83 0.98 -2.54
CA TYR A 122 24.92 0.45 -3.35
C TYR A 122 25.48 1.49 -4.31
N PRO A 123 26.79 1.45 -4.62
CA PRO A 123 27.37 2.31 -5.63
C PRO A 123 27.22 1.72 -7.05
N LEU A 124 27.28 2.62 -8.03
CA LEU A 124 27.46 2.31 -9.44
C LEU A 124 28.77 2.90 -9.96
N ASN A 125 29.41 2.20 -10.90
CA ASN A 125 30.62 2.69 -11.54
C ASN A 125 30.31 3.71 -12.65
N LYS A 126 31.34 4.12 -13.39
CA LYS A 126 31.24 5.10 -14.49
C LYS A 126 30.24 4.70 -15.59
N LEU A 127 30.08 3.39 -15.83
CA LEU A 127 29.16 2.84 -16.84
C LEU A 127 27.74 2.63 -16.28
N GLY A 128 27.52 2.92 -15.00
CA GLY A 128 26.25 2.67 -14.32
C GLY A 128 26.07 1.21 -13.88
N TYR A 129 27.14 0.41 -13.86
CA TYR A 129 27.07 -0.98 -13.40
C TYR A 129 27.13 -1.07 -11.88
N PHE A 130 26.32 -1.99 -11.34
CA PHE A 130 26.27 -2.32 -9.92
C PHE A 130 27.61 -2.88 -9.46
N MET A 131 28.14 -2.33 -8.36
CA MET A 131 29.45 -2.72 -7.82
C MET A 131 29.37 -3.55 -6.53
N GLY A 132 28.16 -3.75 -5.97
CA GLY A 132 27.96 -4.46 -4.69
C GLY A 132 27.16 -3.67 -3.66
N ASP A 133 26.41 -4.36 -2.81
CA ASP A 133 25.67 -3.77 -1.68
C ASP A 133 26.23 -4.25 -0.31
N GLY A 134 27.40 -4.88 -0.33
CA GLY A 134 28.02 -5.50 0.83
C GLY A 134 27.22 -6.67 1.41
N GLY A 135 26.23 -7.20 0.67
CA GLY A 135 25.32 -8.25 1.16
C GLY A 135 24.39 -7.78 2.27
N LYS A 136 24.24 -6.46 2.48
CA LYS A 136 23.45 -5.91 3.58
C LYS A 136 22.14 -5.33 3.09
N THR A 137 21.07 -5.75 3.76
CA THR A 137 19.73 -5.19 3.61
C THR A 137 19.22 -4.80 4.98
N ILE A 138 18.70 -3.59 5.12
CA ILE A 138 18.02 -3.15 6.34
C ILE A 138 16.52 -3.35 6.17
N THR A 139 15.81 -3.59 7.27
CA THR A 139 14.36 -3.80 7.25
C THR A 139 13.69 -2.92 8.27
N VAL A 140 12.74 -2.11 7.83
CA VAL A 140 11.90 -1.30 8.70
C VAL A 140 10.49 -1.83 8.64
N GLU A 141 9.93 -2.12 9.79
CA GLU A 141 8.55 -2.55 9.95
C GLU A 141 7.74 -1.40 10.55
N VAL A 142 6.65 -1.05 9.88
CA VAL A 142 5.69 -0.06 10.40
C VAL A 142 4.55 -0.83 11.05
N SER A 143 4.31 -0.52 12.33
CA SER A 143 3.23 -1.13 13.11
C SER A 143 1.86 -0.92 12.41
N PRO A 144 0.96 -1.92 12.41
CA PRO A 144 -0.35 -1.76 11.78
C PRO A 144 -1.13 -0.58 12.37
N SER A 145 -1.38 0.40 11.52
CA SER A 145 -1.92 1.71 11.91
C SER A 145 -3.40 1.86 11.56
N TYR A 146 -3.96 1.02 10.68
CA TYR A 146 -5.37 1.07 10.27
C TYR A 146 -6.06 -0.29 10.40
N ILE A 147 -7.39 -0.29 10.30
CA ILE A 147 -8.25 -1.48 10.23
C ILE A 147 -8.69 -1.66 8.78
N HIS A 148 -8.60 -2.88 8.25
CA HIS A 148 -9.07 -3.23 6.92
C HIS A 148 -10.16 -4.31 7.01
N THR A 149 -11.39 -3.92 6.72
CA THR A 149 -12.53 -4.84 6.64
C THR A 149 -12.86 -5.09 5.17
N VAL A 150 -12.98 -6.36 4.77
CA VAL A 150 -13.14 -6.74 3.37
C VAL A 150 -14.47 -7.44 3.10
N ASN A 151 -15.02 -7.23 1.90
CA ASN A 151 -16.16 -7.96 1.34
C ASN A 151 -17.35 -8.03 2.31
N ARG A 152 -17.82 -6.86 2.74
CA ARG A 152 -19.01 -6.73 3.59
C ARG A 152 -20.21 -6.45 2.73
N ARG A 153 -21.27 -7.20 2.96
CA ARG A 153 -22.54 -7.03 2.26
C ARG A 153 -23.46 -6.10 3.05
N VAL A 154 -23.94 -5.05 2.39
CA VAL A 154 -24.95 -4.13 2.95
C VAL A 154 -26.10 -4.04 1.97
N TYR A 155 -27.32 -4.37 2.41
CA TYR A 155 -28.47 -4.47 1.53
C TYR A 155 -29.18 -3.13 1.37
N PHE A 156 -29.72 -2.85 0.19
CA PHE A 156 -30.63 -1.71 0.07
C PHE A 156 -31.94 -1.98 0.82
N PRO A 157 -32.54 -0.96 1.43
CA PRO A 157 -33.79 -1.08 2.17
C PRO A 157 -34.90 -1.76 1.37
N ASP A 158 -35.59 -2.69 2.02
CA ASP A 158 -36.85 -3.24 1.54
C ASP A 158 -38.02 -2.56 2.28
N THR A 159 -39.04 -2.13 1.52
CA THR A 159 -40.17 -1.38 2.09
C THR A 159 -41.26 -2.27 2.70
N ALA A 160 -41.22 -3.58 2.41
CA ALA A 160 -42.29 -4.52 2.78
C ALA A 160 -42.04 -5.20 4.13
N THR A 161 -40.85 -5.74 4.34
CA THR A 161 -40.50 -6.60 5.48
C THR A 161 -39.56 -5.92 6.48
N ARG A 162 -38.76 -4.95 6.02
CA ARG A 162 -37.78 -4.18 6.80
C ARG A 162 -36.73 -5.06 7.51
N VAL A 163 -36.47 -6.24 6.95
CA VAL A 163 -35.52 -7.22 7.51
C VAL A 163 -34.16 -7.17 6.83
N ALA A 164 -34.04 -6.52 5.66
CA ALA A 164 -32.77 -6.33 4.99
C ALA A 164 -31.77 -5.58 5.89
N PRO A 165 -30.53 -6.06 6.04
CA PRO A 165 -29.53 -5.40 6.85
C PRO A 165 -28.93 -4.20 6.09
N SER A 166 -29.61 -3.07 6.21
CA SER A 166 -29.40 -1.83 5.42
C SER A 166 -28.65 -0.73 6.14
N PHE A 167 -28.32 -0.95 7.42
CA PHE A 167 -27.51 -0.04 8.23
C PHE A 167 -26.17 -0.71 8.55
N TYR A 168 -25.09 0.04 8.62
CA TYR A 168 -23.75 -0.52 8.80
C TYR A 168 -22.97 0.20 9.89
N SER A 169 -22.29 -0.59 10.73
CA SER A 169 -21.32 -0.11 11.72
C SER A 169 -19.91 -0.34 11.22
N ILE A 170 -19.14 0.74 11.06
CA ILE A 170 -17.73 0.70 10.69
C ILE A 170 -16.93 0.05 11.82
N LYS A 171 -17.21 0.45 13.07
CA LYS A 171 -16.53 -0.06 14.26
C LYS A 171 -16.72 -1.58 14.44
N ARG A 172 -17.95 -2.08 14.27
CA ARG A 172 -18.27 -3.50 14.45
C ARG A 172 -18.05 -4.35 13.21
N SER A 173 -17.89 -3.70 12.05
CA SER A 173 -17.81 -4.39 10.76
C SER A 173 -19.03 -5.26 10.45
N GLU A 174 -20.21 -4.79 10.85
CA GLU A 174 -21.48 -5.52 10.87
C GLU A 174 -22.63 -4.67 10.32
N SER A 175 -23.58 -5.35 9.67
CA SER A 175 -24.79 -4.74 9.13
C SER A 175 -26.02 -5.07 9.98
N PHE A 176 -26.92 -4.09 10.18
CA PHE A 176 -28.14 -4.18 10.97
C PHE A 176 -29.37 -3.92 10.10
N SER A 177 -30.48 -4.60 10.41
CA SER A 177 -31.78 -4.33 9.81
C SER A 177 -32.47 -3.17 10.51
N TYR A 178 -33.63 -2.75 10.00
CA TYR A 178 -34.45 -1.78 10.73
C TYR A 178 -34.95 -2.35 12.07
N SER A 179 -35.27 -3.64 12.13
CA SER A 179 -35.82 -4.29 13.32
C SER A 179 -34.84 -4.40 14.49
N ASN A 180 -33.53 -4.52 14.23
CA ASN A 180 -32.51 -4.56 15.28
C ASN A 180 -31.61 -3.31 15.33
N GLY A 181 -31.77 -2.39 14.38
CA GLY A 181 -30.91 -1.21 14.25
C GLY A 181 -31.05 -0.24 15.41
N GLN A 182 -32.26 -0.04 15.95
CA GLN A 182 -32.46 0.86 17.10
C GLN A 182 -31.62 0.46 18.32
N ALA A 183 -31.56 -0.84 18.63
CA ALA A 183 -30.80 -1.36 19.77
C ALA A 183 -29.28 -1.21 19.58
N ASN A 184 -28.82 -1.04 18.33
CA ASN A 184 -27.42 -0.93 17.96
C ASN A 184 -27.07 0.47 17.40
N ALA A 185 -28.01 1.44 17.48
CA ALA A 185 -27.91 2.69 16.74
C ALA A 185 -26.70 3.54 17.13
N ALA A 186 -26.25 3.42 18.39
CA ALA A 186 -25.06 4.09 18.90
C ALA A 186 -23.75 3.65 18.20
N ASP A 187 -23.75 2.54 17.46
CA ASP A 187 -22.62 2.03 16.69
C ASP A 187 -22.79 2.16 15.16
N ILE A 188 -23.98 2.55 14.67
CA ILE A 188 -24.30 2.60 13.23
C ILE A 188 -23.82 3.91 12.61
N ASP A 189 -22.94 3.83 11.61
CA ASP A 189 -22.35 5.00 10.95
C ASP A 189 -23.12 5.44 9.71
N PHE A 190 -23.73 4.51 8.97
CA PHE A 190 -24.51 4.85 7.78
C PHE A 190 -25.62 3.85 7.46
N GLY A 191 -26.59 4.31 6.67
CA GLY A 191 -27.54 3.47 5.95
C GLY A 191 -27.40 3.62 4.44
N LEU A 192 -28.04 2.71 3.71
CA LEU A 192 -28.16 2.80 2.25
C LEU A 192 -29.52 3.34 1.83
N TYR A 193 -29.54 4.05 0.70
CA TYR A 193 -30.77 4.35 -0.01
C TYR A 193 -30.51 4.41 -1.51
N ARG A 194 -31.60 4.30 -2.28
CA ARG A 194 -31.56 4.48 -3.73
C ARG A 194 -32.72 5.34 -4.18
N ARG A 195 -32.49 6.13 -5.23
CA ARG A 195 -33.54 6.90 -5.89
C ARG A 195 -33.84 6.26 -7.24
N MET A 196 -35.12 6.04 -7.51
CA MET A 196 -35.59 5.58 -8.81
C MET A 196 -35.59 6.76 -9.78
N ASN A 197 -35.01 6.57 -10.95
CA ASN A 197 -35.10 7.52 -12.06
C ASN A 197 -35.82 6.82 -13.22
N VAL A 198 -36.86 7.45 -13.74
CA VAL A 198 -37.60 6.95 -14.90
C VAL A 198 -37.19 7.80 -16.10
N ASN A 199 -36.65 7.16 -17.14
CA ASN A 199 -36.39 7.85 -18.40
C ASN A 199 -37.74 8.30 -18.99
N PRO A 200 -37.95 9.61 -19.21
CA PRO A 200 -39.26 10.12 -19.63
C PRO A 200 -39.64 9.72 -21.06
N THR A 201 -38.67 9.29 -21.88
CA THR A 201 -38.87 8.92 -23.28
C THR A 201 -39.03 7.41 -23.46
N THR A 202 -38.20 6.61 -22.80
CA THR A 202 -38.19 5.14 -22.97
C THR A 202 -38.95 4.40 -21.87
N GLY A 203 -39.32 5.08 -20.78
CA GLY A 203 -39.87 4.44 -19.58
C GLY A 203 -38.85 3.58 -18.81
N ALA A 204 -37.58 3.55 -19.25
CA ALA A 204 -36.55 2.74 -18.61
C ALA A 204 -36.28 3.20 -17.17
N ILE A 205 -36.31 2.24 -16.24
CA ILE A 205 -36.06 2.50 -14.82
C ILE A 205 -34.57 2.30 -14.53
N THR A 206 -33.94 3.31 -13.92
CA THR A 206 -32.58 3.24 -13.39
C THR A 206 -32.58 3.63 -11.91
N TYR A 207 -31.49 3.33 -11.21
CA TYR A 207 -31.35 3.67 -9.80
C TYR A 207 -30.05 4.44 -9.55
N THR A 208 -30.14 5.50 -8.75
CA THR A 208 -29.01 6.19 -8.15
C THR A 208 -28.79 5.63 -6.76
N TYR A 209 -27.61 5.07 -6.49
CA TYR A 209 -27.24 4.46 -5.22
C TYR A 209 -26.46 5.45 -4.35
N ASN A 210 -26.84 5.54 -3.07
CA ASN A 210 -26.28 6.51 -2.14
C ASN A 210 -26.19 5.95 -0.71
N ILE A 211 -25.31 6.57 0.08
CA ILE A 211 -25.20 6.34 1.52
C ILE A 211 -25.61 7.60 2.28
N TYR A 212 -26.05 7.44 3.52
CA TYR A 212 -26.39 8.55 4.41
C TYR A 212 -26.04 8.20 5.85
N ALA A 213 -25.64 9.20 6.63
CA ALA A 213 -25.56 9.10 8.08
C ALA A 213 -26.95 9.26 8.67
N LEU A 214 -27.20 8.63 9.81
CA LEU A 214 -28.53 8.62 10.45
C LEU A 214 -28.92 10.01 11.01
N ASP A 215 -27.96 10.93 11.11
CA ASP A 215 -28.17 12.35 11.43
C ASP A 215 -28.54 13.22 10.21
N ALA A 216 -28.63 12.64 9.00
CA ALA A 216 -29.07 13.36 7.82
C ALA A 216 -30.47 13.95 8.03
N ASN A 217 -30.59 15.26 7.80
CA ASN A 217 -31.84 16.01 7.92
C ASN A 217 -32.13 16.75 6.61
N PRO A 218 -33.26 16.47 5.92
CA PRO A 218 -34.23 15.43 6.23
C PRO A 218 -33.66 14.01 6.04
N ASN A 219 -34.25 13.01 6.73
CA ASN A 219 -33.92 11.60 6.51
C ASN A 219 -34.25 11.23 5.04
N PRO A 220 -33.26 10.84 4.21
CA PRO A 220 -33.49 10.54 2.81
C PRO A 220 -34.28 9.24 2.58
N LEU A 221 -34.40 8.38 3.60
CA LEU A 221 -35.13 7.12 3.55
C LEU A 221 -36.36 7.18 4.48
N THR A 222 -37.42 7.87 4.03
CA THR A 222 -38.62 8.13 4.83
C THR A 222 -39.43 6.88 5.21
N VAL A 223 -39.22 5.74 4.53
CA VAL A 223 -39.88 4.47 4.89
C VAL A 223 -39.39 3.91 6.24
N TYR A 224 -38.18 4.29 6.67
CA TYR A 224 -37.61 3.90 7.96
C TYR A 224 -37.55 5.14 8.86
N ASP A 225 -38.34 5.12 9.93
CA ASP A 225 -38.30 6.20 10.92
C ASP A 225 -37.16 5.96 11.92
N VAL A 226 -36.09 6.72 11.76
CA VAL A 226 -34.92 6.72 12.66
C VAL A 226 -34.90 7.95 13.58
N SER A 227 -36.02 8.66 13.72
CA SER A 227 -36.10 9.90 14.50
C SER A 227 -35.70 9.72 15.96
N THR A 228 -36.06 8.58 16.57
CA THR A 228 -35.80 8.22 17.98
C THR A 228 -34.48 7.48 18.21
N TRP A 229 -33.73 7.16 17.15
CA TRP A 229 -32.48 6.42 17.26
C TRP A 229 -31.35 7.32 17.77
N VAL A 230 -30.38 6.73 18.47
CA VAL A 230 -29.09 7.39 18.74
C VAL A 230 -28.33 7.50 17.42
N LYS A 231 -27.86 8.70 17.07
CA LYS A 231 -27.29 8.99 15.75
C LYS A 231 -25.81 9.29 15.86
N ARG A 232 -25.00 8.62 15.04
CA ARG A 232 -23.59 8.95 14.86
C ARG A 232 -23.45 9.92 13.69
N PRO A 233 -22.87 11.13 13.89
CA PRO A 233 -22.78 12.15 12.86
C PRO A 233 -21.58 11.94 11.91
N THR A 234 -21.48 10.76 11.30
CA THR A 234 -20.43 10.45 10.32
C THR A 234 -20.59 11.32 9.08
N LYS A 235 -19.48 11.93 8.62
CA LYS A 235 -19.48 12.79 7.43
C LYS A 235 -18.81 12.07 6.27
N PHE A 236 -19.26 12.35 5.05
CA PHE A 236 -18.78 11.74 3.82
C PHE A 236 -18.24 12.78 2.84
N SER A 237 -17.33 12.34 1.98
CA SER A 237 -17.02 13.04 0.74
C SER A 237 -18.07 12.74 -0.33
N ALA A 238 -18.04 13.51 -1.42
CA ALA A 238 -18.64 13.02 -2.67
C ALA A 238 -17.96 11.71 -3.12
N PRO A 239 -18.68 10.77 -3.75
CA PRO A 239 -18.08 9.61 -4.39
C PRO A 239 -17.01 9.97 -5.41
N VAL A 240 -15.90 9.24 -5.39
CA VAL A 240 -14.82 9.33 -6.38
C VAL A 240 -14.86 8.08 -7.24
N THR A 241 -15.28 8.24 -8.50
CA THR A 241 -15.28 7.16 -9.50
C THR A 241 -13.86 6.75 -9.86
N GLY A 242 -13.62 5.46 -10.07
CA GLY A 242 -12.28 4.94 -10.43
C GLY A 242 -11.29 4.90 -9.26
N GLY A 243 -11.75 4.97 -8.02
CA GLY A 243 -10.92 5.01 -6.82
C GLY A 243 -10.21 3.71 -6.43
N THR A 244 -10.41 2.61 -7.18
CA THR A 244 -9.80 1.30 -6.89
C THR A 244 -8.28 1.35 -6.75
N ASN A 245 -7.57 2.10 -7.61
CA ASN A 245 -6.11 2.20 -7.53
C ASN A 245 -5.66 2.90 -6.24
N ILE A 246 -6.34 4.00 -5.89
CA ILE A 246 -6.11 4.71 -4.63
C ILE A 246 -6.29 3.73 -3.47
N TYR A 247 -7.43 3.03 -3.42
CA TYR A 247 -7.77 2.10 -2.34
C TYR A 247 -6.74 0.97 -2.17
N ARG A 248 -6.31 0.36 -3.27
CA ARG A 248 -5.42 -0.82 -3.24
C ARG A 248 -3.96 -0.45 -3.03
N ASN A 249 -3.48 0.58 -3.73
CA ASN A 249 -2.05 0.81 -3.90
C ASN A 249 -1.53 2.05 -3.18
N THR A 250 -2.38 3.04 -2.89
CA THR A 250 -1.96 4.29 -2.24
C THR A 250 -2.14 4.23 -0.72
N ILE A 251 -3.36 3.96 -0.24
CA ILE A 251 -3.70 4.04 1.19
C ILE A 251 -3.24 2.80 1.99
N GLY A 252 -1.94 2.75 2.27
CA GLY A 252 -1.28 1.66 2.99
C GLY A 252 -1.04 1.90 4.48
N SER A 253 -1.53 3.01 5.05
CA SER A 253 -1.32 3.43 6.44
C SER A 253 -2.36 4.48 6.84
N SER A 254 -2.49 4.75 8.13
CA SER A 254 -3.39 5.76 8.68
C SER A 254 -3.06 7.17 8.22
N SER A 255 -1.78 7.54 8.15
CA SER A 255 -1.32 8.86 7.76
C SER A 255 -1.64 9.14 6.29
N ILE A 256 -1.50 8.13 5.41
CA ILE A 256 -1.87 8.26 4.00
C ILE A 256 -3.39 8.24 3.82
N ILE A 257 -4.15 7.48 4.61
CA ILE A 257 -5.62 7.55 4.61
C ILE A 257 -6.07 8.99 4.89
N GLU A 258 -5.52 9.62 5.92
CA GLU A 258 -5.86 11.00 6.28
C GLU A 258 -5.38 12.02 5.25
N GLU A 259 -4.18 11.87 4.70
CA GLU A 259 -3.69 12.76 3.64
C GLU A 259 -4.60 12.72 2.40
N GLU A 260 -4.99 11.52 1.95
CA GLU A 260 -5.90 11.35 0.82
C GLU A 260 -7.32 11.83 1.14
N ALA A 261 -7.79 11.62 2.36
CA ALA A 261 -9.09 12.11 2.82
C ALA A 261 -9.13 13.64 2.85
N LYS A 262 -8.07 14.30 3.33
CA LYS A 262 -7.96 15.77 3.40
C LYS A 262 -7.84 16.45 2.04
N LYS A 263 -7.50 15.71 0.97
CA LYS A 263 -7.61 16.21 -0.42
C LYS A 263 -9.07 16.36 -0.87
N ARG A 264 -10.04 15.90 -0.06
CA ARG A 264 -11.47 15.93 -0.34
C ARG A 264 -12.20 16.77 0.71
N THR A 265 -13.31 17.38 0.32
CA THR A 265 -14.26 17.96 1.26
C THR A 265 -15.11 16.84 1.88
N ILE A 266 -14.99 16.62 3.18
CA ILE A 266 -15.76 15.61 3.94
C ILE A 266 -16.75 16.33 4.86
N ASN A 267 -17.90 16.71 4.32
CA ASN A 267 -18.92 17.48 5.03
C ASN A 267 -20.35 16.99 4.77
N LEU A 268 -20.54 16.00 3.90
CA LEU A 268 -21.85 15.51 3.51
C LEU A 268 -22.42 14.57 4.58
N THR A 269 -23.70 14.72 4.91
CA THR A 269 -24.45 13.71 5.69
C THR A 269 -25.12 12.67 4.78
N GLN A 270 -25.13 12.89 3.47
CA GLN A 270 -25.59 11.96 2.45
C GLN A 270 -24.87 12.20 1.12
N THR A 271 -24.60 11.15 0.37
CA THR A 271 -24.11 11.29 -1.02
C THR A 271 -25.29 11.52 -1.95
N THR A 272 -25.13 12.30 -3.04
CA THR A 272 -26.23 12.56 -3.98
C THR A 272 -25.88 12.26 -5.44
N THR A 273 -24.61 12.04 -5.76
CA THR A 273 -24.09 12.00 -7.14
C THR A 273 -23.98 10.59 -7.74
N ASN A 274 -24.64 9.59 -7.14
CA ASN A 274 -24.46 8.17 -7.43
C ASN A 274 -23.04 7.67 -7.07
N PHE A 275 -22.95 6.45 -6.54
CA PHE A 275 -21.72 5.67 -6.62
C PHE A 275 -21.93 4.45 -7.52
N VAL A 276 -20.85 3.98 -8.12
CA VAL A 276 -20.79 2.77 -8.95
C VAL A 276 -19.72 1.82 -8.42
N ALA A 277 -19.69 0.57 -8.89
CA ALA A 277 -18.60 -0.35 -8.60
C ALA A 277 -17.24 0.28 -8.95
N GLY A 278 -16.26 0.12 -8.07
CA GLY A 278 -14.94 0.76 -8.15
C GLY A 278 -14.88 2.19 -7.59
N SER A 279 -16.01 2.77 -7.16
CA SER A 279 -16.01 4.08 -6.50
C SER A 279 -15.45 3.98 -5.08
N ILE A 280 -14.87 5.07 -4.59
CA ILE A 280 -14.53 5.24 -3.17
C ILE A 280 -15.28 6.43 -2.57
N VAL A 281 -15.58 6.37 -1.29
CA VAL A 281 -16.16 7.46 -0.50
C VAL A 281 -15.30 7.62 0.76
N PHE A 282 -14.67 8.78 0.93
CA PHE A 282 -13.96 9.08 2.17
C PHE A 282 -14.96 9.47 3.26
N PHE A 283 -14.63 9.17 4.51
CA PHE A 283 -15.47 9.54 5.64
C PHE A 283 -14.64 10.00 6.84
N LEU A 284 -15.32 10.69 7.74
CA LEU A 284 -14.84 11.09 9.06
C LEU A 284 -15.86 10.65 10.11
N THR A 285 -15.44 9.78 11.03
CA THR A 285 -16.31 9.34 12.14
C THR A 285 -16.41 10.43 13.22
N PRO A 286 -17.41 10.40 14.11
CA PRO A 286 -17.50 11.34 15.23
C PRO A 286 -16.29 11.32 16.18
N GLU A 287 -15.54 10.22 16.23
CA GLU A 287 -14.29 10.11 17.00
C GLU A 287 -13.09 10.79 16.31
N GLY A 288 -13.30 11.41 15.14
CA GLY A 288 -12.24 12.09 14.38
C GLY A 288 -11.36 11.14 13.57
N LYS A 289 -11.80 9.90 13.32
CA LYS A 289 -11.06 8.92 12.52
C LYS A 289 -11.42 9.06 11.05
N TYR A 290 -10.41 9.27 10.19
CA TYR A 290 -10.58 9.22 8.76
C TYR A 290 -10.66 7.77 8.27
N GLY A 291 -11.40 7.58 7.19
CA GLY A 291 -11.42 6.30 6.49
C GLY A 291 -11.93 6.43 5.08
N VAL A 292 -11.95 5.30 4.40
CA VAL A 292 -12.48 5.19 3.05
C VAL A 292 -13.28 3.91 2.90
N LEU A 293 -14.40 4.03 2.21
CA LEU A 293 -15.26 2.95 1.80
C LEU A 293 -15.08 2.74 0.29
N HIS A 294 -14.74 1.53 -0.12
CA HIS A 294 -14.63 1.11 -1.51
C HIS A 294 -15.81 0.24 -1.90
N ILE A 295 -16.50 0.62 -2.98
CA ILE A 295 -17.60 -0.16 -3.54
C ILE A 295 -17.00 -1.25 -4.43
N ASN A 296 -16.91 -2.49 -3.94
CA ASN A 296 -16.41 -3.59 -4.73
C ASN A 296 -17.39 -3.93 -5.86
N SER A 297 -18.68 -4.03 -5.52
CA SER A 297 -19.74 -4.31 -6.48
C SER A 297 -21.10 -3.79 -6.02
N ILE A 298 -22.01 -3.65 -6.97
CA ILE A 298 -23.45 -3.39 -6.74
C ILE A 298 -24.20 -4.46 -7.51
N THR A 299 -24.90 -5.34 -6.81
CA THR A 299 -25.54 -6.51 -7.42
C THR A 299 -26.75 -6.96 -6.62
N LYS A 300 -27.29 -8.14 -6.92
CA LYS A 300 -28.43 -8.76 -6.24
C LYS A 300 -28.03 -10.13 -5.70
N ASP A 301 -28.69 -10.56 -4.64
CA ASP A 301 -28.59 -11.95 -4.20
C ASP A 301 -29.53 -12.87 -5.01
N LEU A 302 -29.60 -14.15 -4.60
CA LEU A 302 -30.44 -15.15 -5.26
C LEU A 302 -31.93 -14.82 -5.21
N ASP A 303 -32.38 -14.10 -4.17
CA ASP A 303 -33.76 -13.63 -4.04
C ASP A 303 -34.02 -12.34 -4.84
N GLY A 304 -33.02 -11.84 -5.57
CA GLY A 304 -33.10 -10.58 -6.30
C GLY A 304 -32.99 -9.33 -5.41
N LYS A 305 -32.63 -9.47 -4.13
CA LYS A 305 -32.49 -8.34 -3.20
C LYS A 305 -31.19 -7.60 -3.49
N PRO A 306 -31.25 -6.30 -3.83
CA PRO A 306 -30.06 -5.54 -4.19
C PRO A 306 -29.19 -5.24 -2.96
N TYR A 307 -27.88 -5.31 -3.14
CA TYR A 307 -26.88 -4.98 -2.13
C TYR A 307 -25.64 -4.34 -2.73
N ILE A 308 -24.83 -3.74 -1.87
CA ILE A 308 -23.44 -3.39 -2.19
C ILE A 308 -22.50 -4.34 -1.44
N ASP A 309 -21.43 -4.71 -2.11
CA ASP A 309 -20.27 -5.33 -1.47
C ASP A 309 -19.20 -4.25 -1.28
N ILE A 310 -18.73 -4.08 -0.05
CA ILE A 310 -17.79 -3.02 0.31
C ILE A 310 -16.56 -3.54 1.02
N SER A 311 -15.46 -2.82 0.83
CA SER A 311 -14.26 -2.92 1.67
C SER A 311 -14.00 -1.55 2.31
N ILE A 312 -13.53 -1.54 3.55
CA ILE A 312 -13.34 -0.32 4.33
C ILE A 312 -11.93 -0.32 4.93
N LYS A 313 -11.25 0.82 4.81
CA LYS A 313 -10.03 1.12 5.59
C LYS A 313 -10.31 2.29 6.51
N THR A 314 -10.01 2.15 7.81
CA THR A 314 -10.24 3.19 8.82
C THR A 314 -9.02 3.33 9.71
N GLN A 315 -8.64 4.56 10.06
CA GLN A 315 -7.58 4.80 11.03
C GLN A 315 -7.88 4.11 12.37
N ARG A 316 -6.84 3.55 13.02
CA ARG A 316 -6.92 3.11 14.43
C ARG A 316 -6.88 4.30 15.37
#